data_AF-A0A6J3C2V3-F1
#
_entry.id   AF-A0A6J3C2V3-F1
#
_cell.length_a   1.000
_cell.length_b   1.000
_cell.length_c   1.000
_cell.angle_alpha   90.00
_cell.angle_beta   90.00
_cell.angle_gamma   90.00
#
_symmetry.space_group_name_H-M   'P 1'
#
loop_
_entity.id
_entity.type
_entity.pdbx_description
1 polymer ?
#
loop_
_entity_poly.entity_id
_entity_poly.type
_entity_poly.pdbx_seq_one_letter_code
_entity_poly.pdbx_strand_id
1 'polypeptide(L)'
;MIICNEYLGAGSDVASIKTKAREDGNYWVLRGKKSWVSSAIEGSATIVFATFDPELKHKGIACFLVPLDAEGVFRGKKEPIIGVRAVTACDLTLEDVRIPKSYVVGEPGDGFRIAMEQLDQGRIGIAAHAVGIAQAALDTAINYAKERVAFGKNWTACSCCWRQERARRRDGRPRDSLARCRRHILRSCTGCSAV
;
A
#
# COMPACT_ATOMS: atom_id res chain seq x y z
N MET A 1 -0.32 1.93 -6.48
CA MET A 1 0.47 0.70 -6.31
C MET A 1 0.31 0.20 -4.88
N ILE A 2 -0.56 -0.79 -4.70
CA ILE A 2 -0.75 -1.55 -3.45
C ILE A 2 -0.70 -3.01 -3.88
N ILE A 3 -0.09 -3.88 -3.07
CA ILE A 3 -0.04 -5.33 -3.30
C ILE A 3 -1.48 -5.81 -3.50
N CYS A 4 -1.83 -6.08 -4.74
CA CYS A 4 -3.20 -6.37 -5.12
C CYS A 4 -3.49 -7.80 -4.72
N ASN A 5 -4.31 -7.97 -3.71
CA ASN A 5 -4.63 -9.28 -3.19
C ASN A 5 -6.04 -9.73 -3.57
N GLU A 6 -6.24 -11.04 -3.69
CA GLU A 6 -7.52 -11.66 -4.05
C GLU A 6 -8.47 -11.76 -2.83
N TYR A 7 -9.77 -11.59 -3.06
CA TYR A 7 -10.82 -11.66 -2.03
C TYR A 7 -10.88 -13.02 -1.29
N LEU A 8 -10.32 -14.08 -1.88
CA LEU A 8 -10.40 -15.47 -1.40
C LEU A 8 -9.04 -16.00 -0.93
N GLY A 9 -8.53 -15.45 0.17
CA GLY A 9 -7.60 -16.15 1.07
C GLY A 9 -6.16 -15.66 1.16
N ALA A 10 -5.72 -14.72 0.30
CA ALA A 10 -4.30 -14.31 0.26
C ALA A 10 -3.99 -12.94 0.91
N GLY A 11 -4.88 -12.43 1.78
CA GLY A 11 -4.81 -11.03 2.28
C GLY A 11 -3.58 -10.76 3.12
N SER A 12 -3.48 -11.48 4.23
CA SER A 12 -2.28 -11.49 5.08
C SER A 12 -1.22 -12.44 4.54
N ASP A 13 -1.63 -13.47 3.79
CA ASP A 13 -0.76 -14.47 3.21
C ASP A 13 -0.51 -14.20 1.72
N VAL A 14 0.46 -13.32 1.46
CA VAL A 14 0.85 -12.90 0.12
C VAL A 14 1.51 -14.04 -0.68
N ALA A 15 1.95 -15.12 -0.03
CA ALA A 15 2.55 -16.25 -0.71
C ALA A 15 1.51 -17.14 -1.41
N SER A 16 0.24 -17.08 -0.98
CA SER A 16 -0.86 -17.94 -1.47
C SER A 16 -1.66 -17.30 -2.63
N ILE A 17 -1.01 -16.50 -3.47
CA ILE A 17 -1.64 -15.87 -4.65
C ILE A 17 -2.13 -16.95 -5.62
N LYS A 18 -3.38 -16.82 -6.09
CA LYS A 18 -3.95 -17.75 -7.10
C LYS A 18 -3.94 -17.22 -8.52
N THR A 19 -3.63 -15.93 -8.71
CA THR A 19 -3.45 -15.35 -10.04
C THR A 19 -2.32 -16.07 -10.76
N LYS A 20 -2.61 -16.70 -11.89
CA LYS A 20 -1.65 -17.53 -12.62
C LYS A 20 -0.98 -16.73 -13.74
N ALA A 21 0.29 -16.99 -13.96
CA ALA A 21 1.05 -16.53 -15.12
C ALA A 21 1.58 -17.75 -15.88
N ARG A 22 1.29 -17.85 -17.17
CA ARG A 22 1.79 -18.94 -18.03
C ARG A 22 2.70 -18.37 -19.10
N GLU A 23 3.85 -19.00 -19.35
CA GLU A 23 4.67 -18.66 -20.50
C GLU A 23 3.99 -19.08 -21.81
N ASP A 24 4.03 -18.18 -22.79
CA ASP A 24 3.52 -18.37 -24.15
C ASP A 24 4.49 -17.71 -25.15
N GLY A 25 5.60 -18.39 -25.44
CA GLY A 25 6.66 -17.91 -26.31
C GLY A 25 7.33 -16.63 -25.78
N ASN A 26 7.09 -15.52 -26.46
CA ASN A 26 7.63 -14.20 -26.09
C ASN A 26 6.72 -13.42 -25.12
N TYR A 27 5.61 -14.01 -24.69
CA TYR A 27 4.62 -13.41 -23.82
C TYR A 27 4.39 -14.24 -22.56
N TRP A 28 3.85 -13.58 -21.55
CA TRP A 28 3.20 -14.16 -20.39
C TRP A 28 1.70 -13.96 -20.50
N VAL A 29 0.93 -14.99 -20.17
CA VAL A 29 -0.53 -14.93 -20.14
C VAL A 29 -0.97 -14.92 -18.68
N LEU A 30 -1.59 -13.83 -18.24
CA LEU A 30 -2.05 -13.64 -16.87
C LEU A 30 -3.55 -13.90 -16.76
N ARG A 31 -3.94 -14.73 -15.79
CA ARG A 31 -5.34 -15.00 -15.48
C ARG A 31 -5.60 -14.96 -13.97
N GLY A 32 -6.62 -14.20 -13.57
CA GLY A 32 -7.11 -14.20 -12.19
C GLY A 32 -7.79 -12.89 -11.81
N LYS A 33 -8.17 -12.77 -10.54
CA LYS A 33 -8.83 -11.58 -10.01
C LYS A 33 -8.00 -10.94 -8.91
N LYS A 34 -7.90 -9.63 -8.94
CA LYS A 34 -7.25 -8.78 -7.96
C LYS A 34 -8.27 -7.85 -7.34
N SER A 35 -8.28 -7.75 -6.02
CA SER A 35 -9.19 -6.86 -5.30
C SER A 35 -8.45 -5.72 -4.62
N TRP A 36 -9.20 -4.66 -4.33
CA TRP A 36 -8.70 -3.47 -3.64
C TRP A 36 -7.54 -2.78 -4.36
N VAL A 37 -7.57 -2.76 -5.70
CA VAL A 37 -6.51 -2.14 -6.51
C VAL A 37 -6.65 -0.63 -6.43
N SER A 38 -5.73 0.01 -5.72
CA SER A 38 -5.76 1.46 -5.53
C SER A 38 -5.33 2.22 -6.78
N SER A 39 -6.12 3.23 -7.16
CA SER A 39 -5.93 4.08 -8.34
C SER A 39 -6.05 3.34 -9.68
N ALA A 40 -6.64 2.15 -9.72
CA ALA A 40 -6.84 1.43 -10.99
C ALA A 40 -7.95 2.02 -11.88
N ILE A 41 -8.78 2.93 -11.35
CA ILE A 41 -9.80 3.60 -12.16
C ILE A 41 -9.13 4.65 -13.06
N GLU A 42 -8.29 5.50 -12.48
CA GLU A 42 -7.63 6.61 -13.16
C GLU A 42 -6.24 6.25 -13.72
N GLY A 43 -5.63 5.18 -13.22
CA GLY A 43 -4.27 4.77 -13.61
C GLY A 43 -4.18 4.24 -15.04
N SER A 44 -3.02 4.43 -15.65
CA SER A 44 -2.70 3.87 -16.98
C SER A 44 -2.09 2.46 -16.91
N ALA A 45 -1.40 2.13 -15.81
CA ALA A 45 -0.79 0.83 -15.60
C ALA A 45 -0.78 0.47 -14.10
N THR A 46 -0.67 -0.81 -13.81
CA THR A 46 -0.54 -1.33 -12.45
C THR A 46 0.50 -2.44 -12.38
N ILE A 47 1.00 -2.69 -11.17
CA ILE A 47 1.89 -3.82 -10.90
C ILE A 47 1.05 -4.99 -10.41
N VAL A 48 1.18 -6.13 -11.09
CA VAL A 48 0.49 -7.37 -10.76
C VAL A 48 1.49 -8.44 -10.36
N PHE A 49 1.29 -9.02 -9.19
CA PHE A 49 1.99 -10.23 -8.76
C PHE A 49 1.16 -11.46 -9.12
N ALA A 50 1.77 -12.40 -9.83
CA ALA A 50 1.14 -13.65 -10.25
C ALA A 50 2.12 -14.82 -10.06
N THR A 51 1.57 -16.00 -9.77
CA THR A 51 2.35 -17.23 -9.64
C THR A 51 2.46 -17.95 -10.98
N PHE A 52 3.68 -18.29 -11.39
CA PHE A 52 3.91 -19.17 -12.53
C PHE A 52 3.96 -20.63 -12.13
N ASP A 53 4.36 -20.90 -10.88
CA ASP A 53 4.36 -22.22 -10.27
C ASP A 53 3.91 -22.13 -8.79
N PRO A 54 2.67 -22.57 -8.48
CA PRO A 54 2.16 -22.57 -7.11
C PRO A 54 2.96 -23.45 -6.14
N GLU A 55 3.65 -24.49 -6.61
CA GLU A 55 4.39 -25.42 -5.76
C GLU A 55 5.65 -24.76 -5.18
N LEU A 56 6.24 -23.83 -5.93
CA LEU A 56 7.44 -23.07 -5.53
C LEU A 56 7.15 -21.96 -4.51
N LYS A 57 5.87 -21.73 -4.15
CA LYS A 57 5.42 -20.71 -3.19
C LYS A 57 6.09 -19.34 -3.46
N HIS A 58 6.97 -18.89 -2.57
CA HIS A 58 7.62 -17.58 -2.65
C HIS A 58 8.49 -17.44 -3.92
N LYS A 59 9.15 -18.51 -4.34
CA LYS A 59 9.99 -18.53 -5.54
C LYS A 59 9.20 -18.69 -6.83
N GLY A 60 7.91 -19.03 -6.72
CA GLY A 60 7.01 -19.19 -7.86
C GLY A 60 6.28 -17.92 -8.26
N ILE A 61 6.62 -16.77 -7.68
CA ILE A 61 5.94 -15.49 -7.88
C ILE A 61 6.79 -14.57 -8.76
N ALA A 62 6.16 -14.01 -9.79
CA ALA A 62 6.73 -12.97 -10.64
C ALA A 62 5.95 -11.67 -10.53
N CYS A 63 6.63 -10.58 -10.87
CA CYS A 63 6.11 -9.22 -10.86
C CYS A 63 5.95 -8.72 -12.30
N PHE A 64 4.75 -8.26 -12.66
CA PHE A 64 4.41 -7.83 -14.01
C PHE A 64 3.91 -6.40 -14.01
N LEU A 65 4.41 -5.58 -14.93
CA LEU A 65 3.81 -4.29 -15.27
C LEU A 65 2.68 -4.54 -16.27
N VAL A 66 1.44 -4.24 -15.88
CA VAL A 66 0.23 -4.48 -16.68
C VAL A 66 -0.41 -3.15 -17.04
N PRO A 67 -0.45 -2.77 -18.34
CA PRO A 67 -1.26 -1.65 -18.81
C PRO A 67 -2.74 -1.92 -18.53
N LEU A 68 -3.45 -0.92 -18.01
CA LEU A 68 -4.87 -1.05 -17.61
C LEU A 68 -5.83 -0.93 -18.81
N ASP A 69 -5.30 -0.60 -19.98
CA ASP A 69 -5.96 -0.60 -21.29
C ASP A 69 -5.65 -1.86 -22.11
N ALA A 70 -4.83 -2.77 -21.60
CA ALA A 70 -4.53 -4.03 -22.28
C ALA A 70 -5.78 -4.90 -22.45
N GLU A 71 -5.82 -5.65 -23.56
CA GLU A 71 -6.89 -6.60 -23.85
C GLU A 71 -6.98 -7.67 -22.75
N GLY A 72 -8.21 -7.97 -22.31
CA GLY A 72 -8.47 -8.91 -21.21
C GLY A 72 -8.38 -8.29 -19.80
N VAL A 73 -8.08 -6.99 -19.68
CA VAL A 73 -8.09 -6.28 -18.39
C VAL A 73 -9.45 -5.62 -18.18
N PHE A 74 -10.19 -6.07 -17.17
CA PHE A 74 -11.50 -5.52 -16.81
C PHE A 74 -11.44 -4.80 -15.46
N ARG A 75 -11.81 -3.52 -15.47
CA ARG A 75 -11.91 -2.68 -14.28
C ARG A 75 -13.30 -2.81 -13.67
N GLY A 76 -13.35 -3.15 -12.39
CA GLY A 76 -14.57 -3.17 -11.60
C GLY A 76 -15.10 -1.77 -11.28
N LYS A 77 -16.22 -1.73 -10.55
CA LYS A 77 -16.78 -0.46 -10.06
C LYS A 77 -15.89 0.12 -8.95
N LYS A 78 -16.03 1.43 -8.72
CA LYS A 78 -15.41 2.11 -7.58
C LYS A 78 -16.01 1.59 -6.28
N GLU A 79 -15.16 1.07 -5.40
CA GLU A 79 -15.57 0.60 -4.09
C GLU A 79 -15.83 1.78 -3.13
N PRO A 80 -16.91 1.72 -2.33
CA PRO A 80 -17.18 2.73 -1.32
C PRO A 80 -16.25 2.54 -0.12
N ILE A 81 -15.36 3.52 0.12
CA ILE A 81 -14.42 3.51 1.25
C ILE A 81 -14.79 4.51 2.33
N ILE A 82 -14.60 4.13 3.59
CA ILE A 82 -14.97 4.94 4.76
C ILE A 82 -14.05 6.17 4.95
N GLY A 83 -12.78 6.08 4.53
CA GLY A 83 -11.76 7.10 4.72
C GLY A 83 -10.81 7.17 3.53
N VAL A 84 -9.97 8.21 3.49
CA VAL A 84 -9.04 8.49 2.38
C VAL A 84 -9.75 8.47 1.01
N ARG A 85 -10.94 9.09 0.94
CA ARG A 85 -11.84 9.07 -0.24
C ARG A 85 -11.24 9.61 -1.55
N ALA A 86 -10.11 10.32 -1.44
CA ALA A 86 -9.34 10.80 -2.58
C ALA A 86 -8.63 9.64 -3.33
N VAL A 87 -8.35 8.53 -2.65
CA VAL A 87 -7.81 7.32 -3.28
C VAL A 87 -8.98 6.45 -3.72
N THR A 88 -9.02 6.07 -4.98
CA THR A 88 -10.01 5.12 -5.50
C THR A 88 -9.50 3.70 -5.33
N ALA A 89 -10.41 2.75 -5.13
CA ALA A 89 -10.13 1.33 -5.16
C ALA A 89 -11.17 0.65 -6.05
N CYS A 90 -10.73 -0.32 -6.86
CA CYS A 90 -11.64 -1.18 -7.61
C CYS A 90 -11.08 -2.59 -7.68
N ASP A 91 -11.96 -3.53 -8.02
CA ASP A 91 -11.53 -4.86 -8.46
C ASP A 91 -10.93 -4.78 -9.87
N LEU A 92 -9.99 -5.67 -10.16
CA LEU A 92 -9.38 -5.86 -11.46
C LEU A 92 -9.44 -7.34 -11.83
N THR A 93 -10.09 -7.66 -12.94
CA THR A 93 -10.16 -9.02 -13.49
C THR A 93 -9.23 -9.11 -14.68
N LEU A 94 -8.42 -10.16 -14.72
CA LEU A 94 -7.46 -10.46 -15.78
C LEU A 94 -7.92 -11.75 -16.48
N GLU A 95 -8.35 -11.62 -17.73
CA GLU A 95 -8.80 -12.72 -18.58
C GLU A 95 -7.78 -12.92 -19.71
N ASP A 96 -6.80 -13.81 -19.48
CA ASP A 96 -5.76 -14.18 -20.44
C ASP A 96 -4.99 -12.99 -21.04
N VAL A 97 -4.65 -12.04 -20.17
CA VAL A 97 -3.93 -10.83 -20.57
C VAL A 97 -2.52 -11.18 -21.03
N ARG A 98 -2.19 -10.84 -22.27
CA ARG A 98 -0.86 -11.11 -22.87
C ARG A 98 0.09 -9.96 -22.56
N ILE A 99 1.17 -10.27 -21.86
CA ILE A 99 2.19 -9.31 -21.42
C ILE A 99 3.55 -9.70 -22.02
N PRO A 100 4.26 -8.78 -22.72
CA PRO A 100 5.59 -9.06 -23.22
C PRO A 100 6.56 -9.44 -22.10
N LYS A 101 7.54 -10.31 -22.37
CA LYS A 101 8.60 -10.64 -21.38
C LYS A 101 9.38 -9.42 -20.87
N SER A 102 9.45 -8.33 -21.64
CA SER A 102 10.08 -7.07 -21.24
C SER A 102 9.32 -6.31 -20.14
N TYR A 103 8.07 -6.67 -19.86
CA TYR A 103 7.24 -6.03 -18.83
C TYR A 103 7.31 -6.78 -17.49
N VAL A 104 8.15 -7.82 -17.41
CA VAL A 104 8.51 -8.48 -16.15
C VAL A 104 9.48 -7.57 -15.39
N VAL A 105 9.17 -7.29 -14.14
CA VAL A 105 10.02 -6.48 -13.26
C VAL A 105 10.88 -7.41 -12.42
N GLY A 106 12.20 -7.37 -12.65
CA GLY A 106 13.15 -8.32 -12.07
C GLY A 106 13.11 -9.67 -12.79
N GLU A 107 13.63 -10.71 -12.14
CA GLU A 107 13.64 -12.07 -12.68
C GLU A 107 12.39 -12.87 -12.25
N PRO A 108 11.92 -13.85 -13.05
CA PRO A 108 10.92 -14.81 -12.59
C PRO A 108 11.37 -15.49 -11.29
N GLY A 109 10.64 -15.24 -10.20
CA GLY A 109 10.94 -15.74 -8.85
C GLY A 109 11.40 -14.66 -7.85
N ASP A 110 11.76 -13.47 -8.31
CA ASP A 110 12.03 -12.31 -7.45
C ASP A 110 10.75 -11.59 -6.98
N GLY A 111 9.58 -11.98 -7.50
CA GLY A 111 8.33 -11.26 -7.26
C GLY A 111 7.97 -11.17 -5.77
N PHE A 112 8.25 -12.20 -4.97
CA PHE A 112 8.01 -12.15 -3.53
C PHE A 112 8.95 -11.16 -2.81
N ARG A 113 10.23 -11.15 -3.17
CA ARG A 113 11.21 -10.20 -2.62
C ARG A 113 10.81 -8.76 -2.93
N ILE A 114 10.46 -8.49 -4.19
CA ILE A 114 9.97 -7.19 -4.66
C ILE A 114 8.71 -6.78 -3.88
N ALA A 115 7.75 -7.71 -3.71
CA ALA A 115 6.55 -7.44 -2.93
C ALA A 115 6.86 -7.05 -1.48
N MET A 116 7.79 -7.74 -0.82
CA MET A 116 8.19 -7.43 0.56
C MET A 116 8.91 -6.09 0.67
N GLU A 117 9.83 -5.78 -0.26
CA GLU A 117 10.52 -4.49 -0.30
C GLU A 117 9.53 -3.33 -0.47
N GLN A 118 8.54 -3.50 -1.36
CA GLN A 118 7.47 -2.52 -1.54
C GLN A 118 6.58 -2.38 -0.31
N LEU A 119 6.29 -3.49 0.39
CA LEU A 119 5.52 -3.45 1.63
C LEU A 119 6.26 -2.66 2.73
N ASP A 120 7.57 -2.86 2.85
CA ASP A 120 8.38 -2.17 3.85
C ASP A 120 8.49 -0.66 3.60
N GLN A 121 8.60 -0.23 2.33
CA GLN A 121 8.49 1.18 1.98
C GLN A 121 7.07 1.72 2.23
N GLY A 122 6.04 0.98 1.85
CA GLY A 122 4.63 1.36 2.06
C GLY A 122 4.28 1.56 3.54
N ARG A 123 4.81 0.70 4.42
CA ARG A 123 4.63 0.81 5.88
C ARG A 123 5.12 2.13 6.44
N ILE A 124 6.28 2.61 5.97
CA ILE A 124 6.79 3.94 6.37
C ILE A 124 5.86 5.04 5.87
N GLY A 125 5.43 4.96 4.61
CA GLY A 125 4.54 5.97 4.01
C GLY A 125 3.22 6.11 4.75
N ILE A 126 2.56 4.98 5.06
CA ILE A 126 1.28 4.97 5.81
C ILE A 126 1.48 5.49 7.23
N ALA A 127 2.55 5.09 7.91
CA ALA A 127 2.82 5.55 9.27
C ALA A 127 3.13 7.06 9.31
N ALA A 128 3.87 7.58 8.33
CA ALA A 128 4.09 9.03 8.20
C ALA A 128 2.77 9.79 7.98
N HIS A 129 1.88 9.26 7.14
CA HIS A 129 0.55 9.83 6.92
C HIS A 129 -0.28 9.85 8.21
N ALA A 130 -0.29 8.75 8.97
CA ALA A 130 -0.99 8.67 10.25
C ALA A 130 -0.49 9.68 11.27
N VAL A 131 0.84 9.90 11.35
CA VAL A 131 1.43 10.90 12.25
C VAL A 131 1.06 12.32 11.84
N GLY A 132 0.99 12.61 10.53
CA GLY A 132 0.52 13.90 10.02
C GLY A 132 -0.93 14.18 10.42
N ILE A 133 -1.82 13.19 10.25
CA ILE A 133 -3.23 13.30 10.66
C ILE A 133 -3.36 13.49 12.17
N ALA A 134 -2.61 12.71 12.97
CA ALA A 134 -2.64 12.81 14.42
C ALA A 134 -2.22 14.22 14.89
N GLN A 135 -1.17 14.78 14.29
CA GLN A 135 -0.73 16.13 14.61
C GLN A 135 -1.78 17.19 14.24
N ALA A 136 -2.35 17.11 13.04
CA ALA A 136 -3.38 18.06 12.62
C ALA A 136 -4.63 17.98 13.52
N ALA A 137 -5.04 16.77 13.93
CA ALA A 137 -6.12 16.58 14.87
C ALA A 137 -5.81 17.18 16.25
N LEU A 138 -4.58 17.01 16.74
CA LEU A 138 -4.13 17.59 18.01
C LEU A 138 -4.11 19.12 17.97
N ASP A 139 -3.57 19.71 16.90
CA ASP A 139 -3.53 21.17 16.73
C ASP A 139 -4.93 21.76 16.65
N THR A 140 -5.83 21.11 15.90
CA THR A 140 -7.25 21.50 15.80
C THR A 140 -7.92 21.42 17.17
N ALA A 141 -7.70 20.35 17.91
CA ALA A 141 -8.27 20.17 19.25
C ALA A 141 -7.74 21.20 20.26
N ILE A 142 -6.46 21.56 20.19
CA ILE A 142 -5.85 22.58 21.05
C ILE A 142 -6.43 23.96 20.72
N ASN A 143 -6.53 24.31 19.44
CA ASN A 143 -7.07 25.60 19.02
C ASN A 143 -8.54 25.74 19.45
N TYR A 144 -9.36 24.71 19.19
CA TYR A 144 -10.76 24.71 19.62
C TYR A 144 -10.91 24.81 21.14
N ALA A 145 -10.06 24.14 21.92
CA ALA A 145 -10.09 24.21 23.38
C ALA A 145 -9.76 25.60 23.94
N LYS A 146 -9.01 26.43 23.20
CA LYS A 146 -8.70 27.82 23.59
C LYS A 146 -9.88 28.77 23.32
N GLU A 147 -10.60 28.54 22.23
CA GLU A 147 -11.73 29.39 21.82
C GLU A 147 -13.03 29.02 22.53
N ARG A 148 -13.20 27.75 22.93
CA ARG A 148 -14.43 27.27 23.54
C ARG A 148 -14.59 27.76 24.98
N VAL A 149 -15.54 28.67 25.16
CA VAL A 149 -16.08 29.05 26.48
C VAL A 149 -17.28 28.15 26.79
N ALA A 150 -17.27 27.48 27.94
CA ALA A 150 -18.47 26.89 28.51
C ALA A 150 -18.43 26.96 30.03
N PHE A 151 -19.59 27.07 30.68
CA PHE A 151 -19.67 27.25 32.15
C PHE A 151 -18.87 28.45 32.68
N GLY A 152 -18.80 29.53 31.87
CA GLY A 152 -18.12 30.78 32.24
C GLY A 152 -16.59 30.72 32.27
N LYS A 153 -15.97 29.62 31.79
CA LYS A 153 -14.50 29.46 31.74
C LYS A 153 -14.04 28.85 30.41
N ASN A 154 -12.80 29.14 30.04
CA ASN A 154 -12.15 28.45 28.92
C ASN A 154 -11.74 27.04 29.33
N TRP A 155 -11.85 26.09 28.40
CA TRP A 155 -11.59 24.67 28.65
C TRP A 155 -10.11 24.32 28.88
N THR A 156 -9.20 25.25 28.63
CA THR A 156 -7.76 25.09 28.87
C THR A 156 -7.39 24.81 30.34
N ALA A 157 -8.25 25.16 31.30
CA ALA A 157 -7.99 24.98 32.73
C ALA A 157 -8.49 23.64 33.32
N CYS A 158 -9.12 22.77 32.53
CA CYS A 158 -9.76 21.54 33.02
C CYS A 158 -8.92 20.27 32.74
N SER A 159 -9.31 19.12 33.31
CA SER A 159 -8.63 17.81 33.21
C SER A 159 -8.30 17.32 31.78
N CYS A 160 -8.88 17.95 30.75
CA CYS A 160 -8.52 17.77 29.34
C CYS A 160 -7.08 18.18 29.00
N CYS A 161 -6.47 19.13 29.71
CA CYS A 161 -5.08 19.53 29.49
C CYS A 161 -4.11 18.35 29.74
N TRP A 162 -4.39 17.51 30.76
CA TRP A 162 -3.66 16.28 31.03
C TRP A 162 -3.78 15.24 29.91
N ARG A 163 -4.94 15.21 29.23
CA ARG A 163 -5.22 14.33 28.09
C ARG A 163 -4.46 14.79 26.84
N GLN A 164 -4.33 16.10 26.64
CA GLN A 164 -3.50 16.71 25.59
C GLN A 164 -1.99 16.46 25.82
N GLU A 165 -1.51 16.58 27.05
CA GLU A 165 -0.11 16.28 27.42
C GLU A 165 0.22 14.79 27.17
N ARG A 166 -0.69 13.87 27.51
CA ARG A 166 -0.56 12.45 27.14
C ARG A 166 -0.56 12.21 25.63
N ALA A 167 -1.40 12.93 24.88
CA ALA A 167 -1.44 12.82 23.42
C ALA A 167 -0.12 13.28 22.80
N ARG A 168 0.43 14.43 23.22
CA ARG A 168 1.76 14.92 22.79
C ARG A 168 2.87 13.90 23.04
N ARG A 169 2.91 13.30 24.23
CA ARG A 169 3.90 12.25 24.55
C ARG A 169 3.71 10.97 23.74
N ARG A 170 2.47 10.65 23.35
CA ARG A 170 2.16 9.51 22.47
C ARG A 170 2.50 9.78 21.01
N ASP A 171 2.32 11.00 20.50
CA ASP A 171 2.61 11.36 19.11
C ASP A 171 4.10 11.62 18.85
N GLY A 172 4.87 11.99 19.88
CA GLY A 172 6.32 12.15 19.77
C GLY A 172 7.08 10.84 19.51
N ARG A 173 6.68 9.73 20.15
CA ARG A 173 7.38 8.42 19.98
C ARG A 173 7.29 7.86 18.55
N PRO A 174 6.13 7.87 17.86
CA PRO A 174 6.01 7.45 16.47
C PRO A 174 6.93 8.22 15.52
N ARG A 175 7.15 9.53 15.73
CA ARG A 175 8.06 10.33 14.87
C ARG A 175 9.49 9.84 14.96
N ASP A 176 9.98 9.66 16.18
CA ASP A 176 11.35 9.19 16.41
C ASP A 176 11.57 7.77 15.89
N SER A 177 10.55 6.92 16.01
CA SER A 177 10.54 5.57 15.44
C SER A 177 10.54 5.59 13.91
N LEU A 178 9.71 6.43 13.27
CA LEU A 178 9.68 6.58 11.82
C LEU A 178 11.00 7.10 11.26
N ALA A 179 11.59 8.10 11.90
CA ALA A 179 12.89 8.63 11.52
C ALA A 179 14.02 7.58 11.65
N ARG A 180 13.89 6.64 12.61
CA ARG A 180 14.80 5.49 12.74
C ARG A 180 14.58 4.46 11.62
N CYS A 181 13.34 4.05 11.37
CA CYS A 181 13.02 3.07 10.32
C CYS A 181 13.43 3.58 8.94
N ARG A 182 13.15 4.85 8.61
CA ARG A 182 13.58 5.48 7.35
C ARG A 182 15.10 5.42 7.18
N ARG A 183 15.87 5.74 8.23
CA ARG A 183 17.34 5.69 8.18
C ARG A 183 17.86 4.26 7.99
N HIS A 184 17.21 3.27 8.58
CA HIS A 184 17.59 1.86 8.42
C HIS A 184 17.32 1.37 6.99
N ILE A 185 16.14 1.66 6.44
CA ILE A 185 15.76 1.26 5.08
C ILE A 185 16.58 1.98 4.02
N LEU A 186 16.86 3.28 4.19
CA LEU A 186 17.75 3.99 3.27
C LEU A 186 19.16 3.39 3.27
N ARG A 187 19.66 2.95 4.43
CA ARG A 187 20.97 2.28 4.54
C ARG A 187 20.99 0.90 3.87
N SER A 188 19.89 0.15 3.93
CA SER A 188 19.78 -1.14 3.22
C SER A 188 19.61 -0.96 1.71
N CYS A 189 18.94 0.10 1.24
CA CYS A 189 18.83 0.42 -0.18
C CYS A 189 20.15 0.95 -0.78
N THR A 190 20.98 1.66 -0.01
CA THR A 190 22.31 2.15 -0.48
C THR A 190 23.37 1.06 -0.64
N GLY A 191 23.04 -0.22 -0.40
CA GLY A 191 23.88 -1.37 -0.73
C GLY A 191 23.87 -1.75 -2.21
N CYS A 192 23.03 -1.13 -3.03
CA CYS A 192 23.03 -1.27 -4.49
C CYS A 192 23.64 0.01 -5.11
N SER A 193 24.95 -0.07 -5.32
CA SER A 193 25.84 0.74 -6.16
C SER A 193 25.46 2.19 -6.48
N ALA A 194 26.34 3.09 -6.03
CA ALA A 194 26.73 4.24 -6.85
C ALA A 194 27.18 3.74 -8.24
N VAL A 195 26.43 4.15 -9.26
CA VAL A 195 26.88 4.43 -10.64
C VAL A 195 26.15 5.69 -11.07
#